data_AF-A0A0J9C9F2-F1
#
_entry.id   AF-A0A0J9C9F2-F1
#
_cell.length_a   1.000
_cell.length_b   1.000
_cell.length_c   1.000
_cell.angle_alpha   90.00
_cell.angle_beta   90.00
_cell.angle_gamma   90.00
#
_symmetry.space_group_name_H-M   'P 1'
#
loop_
_entity.id
_entity.type
_entity.pdbx_description
1 polymer ?
#
loop_
_entity_poly.entity_id
_entity_poly.type
_entity_poly.pdbx_seq_one_letter_code
_entity_poly.pdbx_strand_id
1 'polypeptide(L)' 'MSKKHLTYDDRLAIQAGLQKGLKVAQIAKNIGKDRATIGREIKAHRRLVSTSNGNNCVHHKTCTRIP' A
#
# COMPACT_ATOMS: atom_id res chain seq x y z
N MET A 1 -21.22 -20.38 3.36
CA MET A 1 -20.60 -19.04 3.18
C MET A 1 -19.57 -19.11 2.07
N SER A 2 -19.79 -18.40 0.95
CA SER A 2 -18.81 -18.35 -0.14
C SER A 2 -17.57 -17.59 0.35
N LYS A 3 -16.43 -18.28 0.46
CA LYS A 3 -15.13 -17.64 0.67
C LYS A 3 -14.80 -16.86 -0.61
N LYS A 4 -15.38 -15.65 -0.74
CA LYS A 4 -15.07 -14.74 -1.85
C LYS A 4 -13.69 -14.15 -1.57
N HIS A 5 -12.67 -14.89 -1.98
CA HIS A 5 -11.30 -14.39 -2.05
C HIS A 5 -11.28 -13.11 -2.91
N LEU A 6 -10.35 -12.19 -2.60
CA LEU A 6 -10.10 -11.07 -3.50
C LEU A 6 -9.75 -11.61 -4.89
N THR A 7 -10.38 -11.06 -5.92
CA THR A 7 -9.98 -11.33 -7.30
C THR A 7 -8.68 -10.59 -7.61
N TYR A 8 -8.10 -10.85 -8.78
CA TYR A 8 -6.95 -10.08 -9.24
C TYR A 8 -7.33 -8.60 -9.48
N ASP A 9 -8.50 -8.35 -10.07
CA ASP A 9 -9.00 -6.99 -10.32
C ASP A 9 -9.25 -6.21 -9.03
N ASP A 10 -9.76 -6.87 -7.99
CA ASP A 10 -9.92 -6.26 -6.66
C ASP A 10 -8.56 -5.74 -6.15
N ARG A 11 -7.49 -6.53 -6.32
CA ARG A 11 -6.13 -6.14 -5.90
C ARG A 11 -5.59 -4.97 -6.71
N LEU A 12 -5.82 -4.98 -8.02
CA LEU A 12 -5.42 -3.88 -8.90
C LEU A 12 -6.14 -2.57 -8.53
N ALA A 13 -7.44 -2.65 -8.24
CA ALA A 13 -8.23 -1.52 -7.78
C ALA A 13 -7.77 -0.99 -6.41
N ILE A 14 -7.39 -1.87 -5.47
CA ILE A 14 -6.78 -1.46 -4.19
C ILE A 14 -5.47 -0.73 -4.42
N GLN A 15 -4.59 -1.26 -5.26
CA GLN A 15 -3.30 -0.64 -5.58
C GLN A 15 -3.50 0.76 -6.18
N ALA A 16 -4.37 0.88 -7.18
CA ALA A 16 -4.69 2.16 -7.81
C ALA A 16 -5.31 3.15 -6.82
N GLY A 17 -6.17 2.69 -5.90
CA GLY A 17 -6.76 3.53 -4.86
C GLY A 17 -5.72 4.06 -3.87
N LEU A 18 -4.77 3.22 -3.45
CA LEU A 18 -3.67 3.63 -2.57
C LEU A 18 -2.72 4.62 -3.25
N GLN A 19 -2.41 4.42 -4.54
CA GLN A 19 -1.59 5.36 -5.33
C GLN A 19 -2.26 6.73 -5.45
N LYS A 20 -3.60 6.78 -5.51
CA LYS A 20 -4.39 8.01 -5.51
C LYS A 20 -4.59 8.63 -4.12
N GLY A 21 -4.00 8.06 -3.06
CA GLY A 21 -4.13 8.55 -1.70
C GLY A 21 -5.52 8.33 -1.07
N LEU A 22 -6.35 7.44 -1.63
CA LEU A 22 -7.68 7.17 -1.08
C LEU A 22 -7.59 6.44 0.26
N LYS A 23 -8.54 6.73 1.16
CA LYS A 23 -8.65 6.00 2.43
C LYS A 23 -9.11 4.57 2.16
N VAL A 24 -8.62 3.61 2.95
CA VAL A 24 -8.99 2.19 2.85
C VAL A 24 -10.53 1.98 2.90
N ALA A 25 -11.24 2.80 3.69
CA ALA A 25 -12.71 2.74 3.76
C ALA A 25 -13.40 3.18 2.45
N GLN A 26 -12.84 4.13 1.70
CA GLN A 26 -13.37 4.54 0.40
C GLN A 26 -13.11 3.46 -0.64
N ILE A 27 -11.90 2.89 -0.66
CA ILE A 27 -11.53 1.77 -1.54
C ILE A 27 -12.48 0.58 -1.31
N ALA A 28 -12.75 0.26 -0.04
CA ALA A 28 -13.70 -0.78 0.36
C ALA A 28 -15.11 -0.55 -0.19
N LYS A 29 -15.63 0.69 -0.08
CA LYS A 29 -16.93 1.06 -0.64
C LYS A 29 -16.96 0.93 -2.16
N ASN A 30 -15.90 1.35 -2.85
CA ASN A 30 -15.84 1.33 -4.31
C ASN A 30 -15.82 -0.10 -4.89
N ILE A 31 -15.13 -1.03 -4.22
CA ILE A 31 -14.98 -2.42 -4.69
C ILE A 31 -16.07 -3.34 -4.07
N GLY A 32 -16.83 -2.85 -3.08
CA GLY A 32 -17.86 -3.64 -2.40
C GLY A 32 -17.30 -4.76 -1.53
N LYS A 33 -16.09 -4.57 -0.97
CA LYS A 33 -15.41 -5.54 -0.11
C LYS A 33 -15.30 -5.02 1.31
N ASP A 34 -15.25 -5.94 2.27
CA ASP A 34 -15.06 -5.58 3.67
C ASP A 34 -13.69 -4.91 3.90
N ARG A 35 -13.70 -3.85 4.73
CA ARG A 35 -12.52 -3.04 5.03
C ARG A 35 -11.41 -3.85 5.69
N ALA A 36 -11.75 -4.81 6.56
CA ALA A 36 -10.75 -5.65 7.22
C ALA A 36 -10.12 -6.64 6.24
N THR A 37 -10.87 -7.11 5.25
CA THR A 37 -10.35 -7.95 4.17
C THR A 37 -9.30 -7.20 3.35
N ILE A 38 -9.61 -5.98 2.92
CA ILE A 38 -8.62 -5.12 2.22
C ILE A 38 -7.43 -4.81 3.13
N GLY A 39 -7.65 -4.54 4.41
CA GLY A 39 -6.56 -4.29 5.36
C GLY A 39 -5.59 -5.48 5.50
N ARG A 40 -6.10 -6.71 5.52
CA ARG A 40 -5.27 -7.93 5.52
C ARG A 40 -4.48 -8.08 4.23
N GLU A 41 -5.10 -7.81 3.08
CA GLU A 41 -4.43 -7.82 1.77
C GLU A 41 -3.26 -6.83 1.75
N ILE A 42 -3.51 -5.57 2.12
CA ILE A 42 -2.47 -4.53 2.16
C ILE A 42 -1.35 -4.94 3.13
N LYS A 43 -1.67 -5.47 4.31
CA LYS A 43 -0.66 -5.90 5.27
C LYS A 43 0.20 -7.06 4.75
N ALA A 44 -0.40 -8.00 4.02
CA ALA A 44 0.30 -9.15 3.45
C ALA A 44 1.24 -8.77 2.29
N HIS A 45 0.90 -7.72 1.52
CA HIS A 45 1.61 -7.35 0.30
C HIS A 45 2.38 -6.02 0.36
N ARG A 46 2.26 -5.24 1.44
CA ARG A 46 3.02 -3.99 1.59
C ARG A 46 4.50 -4.26 1.77
N ARG A 47 5.32 -3.41 1.16
CA ARG A 47 6.73 -3.27 1.50
C ARG A 47 6.88 -2.24 2.60
N LEU A 48 7.40 -2.66 3.76
CA LEU A 48 7.82 -1.72 4.78
C LEU A 48 9.10 -1.03 4.30
N VAL A 49 9.04 0.28 4.18
CA VAL A 49 10.21 1.11 3.89
C VAL A 49 10.64 1.72 5.21
N SER A 50 11.88 1.44 5.64
CA SER A 50 12.46 2.12 6.79
C SER A 50 12.72 3.57 6.38
N THR A 51 11.89 4.49 6.89
CA THR A 51 12.19 5.90 6.84
C THR A 51 13.00 6.24 8.08
N SER A 52 14.29 6.50 7.90
CA SER A 52 15.10 7.09 8.95
C SER A 52 14.66 8.54 9.19
N ASN A 53 14.89 9.06 10.39
CA ASN A 53 14.72 10.49 10.71
C ASN A 53 15.78 11.39 10.00
N GLY A 54 16.54 10.83 9.06
CA GLY A 54 17.59 11.51 8.30
C GLY A 54 17.37 11.37 6.78
N ASN A 55 18.47 11.41 6.03
CA ASN A 55 18.41 11.35 4.58
C ASN A 55 18.09 9.92 4.09
N ASN A 56 16.86 9.75 3.60
CA ASN A 56 16.36 8.48 3.05
C ASN A 56 16.80 8.22 1.59
N CYS A 57 17.69 9.03 1.04
CA CYS A 57 18.29 8.79 -0.27
C CYS A 57 19.09 7.48 -0.26
N VAL A 58 18.81 6.60 -1.22
CA VAL A 58 19.53 5.32 -1.39
C VAL A 58 21.04 5.50 -1.56
N HIS A 59 21.47 6.64 -2.10
CA HIS A 59 22.86 6.99 -2.30
C HIS A 59 23.48 7.75 -1.12
N HIS A 60 22.75 8.01 -0.04
CA HIS A 60 23.23 8.85 1.07
C HIS A 60 24.59 8.39 1.62
N LYS A 61 24.82 7.08 1.73
CA LYS A 61 26.10 6.52 2.20
C LYS A 61 27.28 6.81 1.27
N THR A 62 27.04 6.99 -0.02
CA THR A 62 28.07 7.19 -1.06
C THR A 62 28.05 8.60 -1.64
N CYS A 63 27.13 9.46 -1.18
CA CYS A 63 26.96 10.81 -1.67
C CYS A 63 28.06 11.70 -1.10
N THR A 64 29.03 12.08 -1.93
CA THR A 64 30.15 12.96 -1.56
C THR A 64 29.85 14.44 -1.75
N ARG A 65 28.61 14.81 -2.10
CA ARG A 65 28.19 16.22 -2.07
C ARG A 65 28.17 16.70 -0.62
N ILE A 66 29.26 17.34 -0.22
CA ILE A 66 29.34 18.20 0.96
C ILE A 66 28.56 19.48 0.61
N PRO A 67 27.69 19.99 1.50
CA PRO A 67 27.01 21.27 1.31
C PRO A 67 27.98 22.45 1.20
#